data_AF-A0A847BFV3-F1
#
_entry.id   AF-A0A847BFV3-F1
#
_cell.length_a   1.000
_cell.length_b   1.000
_cell.length_c   1.000
_cell.angle_alpha   90.00
_cell.angle_beta   90.00
_cell.angle_gamma   90.00
#
_symmetry.space_group_name_H-M   'P 1'
#
loop_
_entity.id
_entity.type
_entity.pdbx_description
1 polymer ?
#
loop_
_entity_poly.entity_id
_entity_poly.type
_entity_poly.pdbx_seq_one_letter_code
_entity_poly.pdbx_strand_id
1 'polypeptide(L)'
;MSNRRIPLLAFCAALVFGATLSHADSFSLHFRIQGLTANTDQVTNPPQDGGGSEEGGETTPDDGVDWTLSGGELPKAFFGKPYTHSLKSYLSESDLEDVAWSGTELPDWLELDSGSGLLTGTPLAGEEGDNEFNVSATRYQKTDSAVYTLAVGDAVLDVVEISGGSASTCAVTTDGAAKCWGRNQYGQLGDGTKTDRRLPVTVRRLESGVRSISVGAYHACAVTTSDQAYCWGHNQSRQVGASTIDDRTSPMLVASNITTISAGLHNTCATTTSGQVLCWGSGIAKSPDASLPHHRSDIVNGISNAVSVSVGSDSACALTGSGAVYCWGRNGKGQIGQTANNNFPVKSAQLVTGMSSGVASISVGERYACAVTTAGAAKCWGENYMAKLGDGTTIQRDTPRQVWGLSSGVADISAGMGSATATCAVMLDGSAKCWGYANGGRLGDGVRSNEAVSRPKDVLTGDDHYVQIHSALTHTCAVTEAGDAKCWGNNSSGKLGNGAGSGYVYAPEPVLAGE
;
A
#
# COMPACT_ATOMS: atom_id res chain seq x y z
N MET A 1 5.80 18.59 -17.66
CA MET A 1 6.70 17.88 -16.73
C MET A 1 6.10 18.00 -15.33
N SER A 2 5.31 17.00 -14.90
CA SER A 2 4.77 16.92 -13.53
C SER A 2 5.59 15.89 -12.77
N ASN A 3 6.39 16.35 -11.82
CA ASN A 3 7.19 15.51 -10.93
C ASN A 3 6.27 14.86 -9.88
N ARG A 4 5.87 13.61 -10.09
CA ARG A 4 5.67 12.67 -8.98
C ARG A 4 7.08 12.19 -8.58
N ARG A 5 7.68 12.80 -7.56
CA ARG A 5 8.89 12.26 -6.93
C ARG A 5 8.46 11.45 -5.70
N ILE A 6 8.48 10.13 -5.87
CA ILE A 6 8.85 9.19 -4.80
C ILE A 6 10.38 9.34 -4.66
N PRO A 7 10.96 9.45 -3.46
CA PRO A 7 12.41 9.48 -3.33
C PRO A 7 12.93 8.04 -3.44
N LEU A 8 13.23 7.58 -4.65
CA LEU A 8 14.20 6.49 -4.84
C LEU A 8 15.59 7.05 -4.54
N LEU A 9 16.21 6.56 -3.47
CA LEU A 9 17.65 6.67 -3.23
C LEU A 9 18.38 5.92 -4.35
N ALA A 10 19.02 6.65 -5.25
CA ALA A 10 20.01 6.11 -6.17
C ALA A 10 21.29 6.94 -6.07
N PHE A 11 22.31 6.31 -5.49
CA PHE A 11 23.71 6.69 -5.55
C PHE A 11 24.13 6.93 -7.01
N CYS A 12 24.79 8.05 -7.29
CA CYS A 12 25.63 8.18 -8.48
C CYS A 12 26.78 9.16 -8.19
N ALA A 13 27.98 8.61 -8.05
CA ALA A 13 29.25 9.30 -8.08
C ALA A 13 29.96 8.96 -9.41
N ALA A 14 30.45 10.00 -10.13
CA ALA A 14 31.61 10.02 -11.05
C ALA A 14 31.57 11.35 -11.85
N LEU A 15 32.44 12.34 -11.56
CA LEU A 15 33.77 12.65 -12.16
C LEU A 15 33.70 13.42 -13.51
N VAL A 16 33.98 14.74 -13.52
CA VAL A 16 35.22 15.48 -13.98
C VAL A 16 35.25 15.78 -15.51
N PHE A 17 35.35 17.03 -15.97
CA PHE A 17 36.58 17.84 -16.13
C PHE A 17 36.34 19.36 -16.20
N GLY A 18 37.26 20.14 -15.64
CA GLY A 18 37.41 21.59 -15.86
C GLY A 18 38.47 22.20 -14.94
N ALA A 19 39.72 22.23 -15.40
CA ALA A 19 40.91 22.65 -14.65
C ALA A 19 41.01 24.16 -14.39
N THR A 20 41.56 24.60 -13.24
CA THR A 20 42.87 25.29 -13.11
C THR A 20 43.15 25.77 -11.66
N LEU A 21 44.34 25.38 -11.16
CA LEU A 21 45.26 25.97 -10.16
C LEU A 21 44.73 26.60 -8.85
N SER A 22 45.14 26.07 -7.68
CA SER A 22 46.44 26.37 -7.03
C SER A 22 46.56 25.80 -5.59
N HIS A 23 47.77 25.29 -5.29
CA HIS A 23 48.48 25.13 -4.00
C HIS A 23 47.85 24.43 -2.78
N ALA A 24 48.39 23.22 -2.54
CA ALA A 24 48.90 22.63 -1.28
C ALA A 24 48.24 22.95 0.06
N ASP A 25 47.68 21.91 0.71
CA ASP A 25 48.22 21.38 1.97
C ASP A 25 47.63 20.00 2.28
N SER A 26 48.52 19.05 2.54
CA SER A 26 48.24 17.63 2.80
C SER A 26 48.13 17.35 4.31
N PHE A 27 46.98 16.86 4.77
CA PHE A 27 46.85 16.17 6.05
C PHE A 27 46.46 14.71 5.80
N SER A 28 47.37 13.79 6.12
CA SER A 28 47.16 12.34 6.09
C SER A 28 47.33 11.81 7.52
N LEU A 29 46.25 11.28 8.08
CA LEU A 29 46.25 10.67 9.41
C LEU A 29 46.70 9.21 9.29
N HIS A 30 47.85 8.91 9.89
CA HIS A 30 48.43 7.56 9.99
C HIS A 30 47.75 6.75 11.10
N PHE A 31 47.39 5.49 10.84
CA PHE A 31 47.33 4.46 11.87
C PHE A 31 48.48 3.47 11.67
N ARG A 32 49.32 3.35 12.71
CA ARG A 32 50.45 2.42 12.83
C ARG A 32 49.94 1.02 13.16
N ILE A 33 50.41 0.01 12.42
CA ILE A 33 50.55 -1.36 12.92
C ILE A 33 52.06 -1.59 13.07
N GLN A 34 52.51 -1.77 14.32
CA GLN A 34 53.89 -2.18 14.60
C GLN A 34 54.01 -3.69 14.46
N GLY A 35 54.79 -4.12 13.47
CA GLY A 35 55.43 -5.43 13.49
C GLY A 35 56.74 -5.36 14.27
N LEU A 36 57.08 -6.44 14.96
CA LEU A 36 58.42 -6.72 15.46
C LEU A 36 58.76 -8.16 15.10
N THR A 37 59.76 -8.31 14.25
CA THR A 37 60.51 -9.53 13.95
C THR A 37 61.89 -9.45 14.60
N ALA A 38 62.41 -10.60 15.05
CA ALA A 38 63.82 -10.96 15.27
C ALA A 38 63.85 -12.24 16.14
N ASN A 39 64.74 -13.23 16.00
CA ASN A 39 65.83 -13.54 15.09
C ASN A 39 66.20 -15.04 15.30
N THR A 40 66.96 -15.60 14.36
CA THR A 40 67.41 -17.01 14.28
C THR A 40 68.62 -17.38 15.17
N ASP A 41 68.72 -18.70 15.40
CA ASP A 41 69.87 -19.59 15.67
C ASP A 41 70.60 -19.58 17.02
N GLN A 42 70.63 -20.76 17.68
CA GLN A 42 71.84 -21.57 17.95
C GLN A 42 71.48 -23.00 18.43
N VAL A 43 72.32 -23.95 18.03
CA VAL A 43 72.20 -25.42 18.16
C VAL A 43 72.95 -25.93 19.41
N THR A 44 72.36 -26.87 20.17
CA THR A 44 73.06 -27.98 20.88
C THR A 44 72.08 -29.11 21.28
N ASN A 45 72.46 -30.38 21.08
CA ASN A 45 71.75 -31.64 21.44
C ASN A 45 72.58 -32.40 22.52
N PRO A 46 72.13 -33.53 23.13
CA PRO A 46 70.89 -33.87 23.88
C PRO A 46 71.22 -34.44 25.30
N PRO A 47 70.26 -34.99 26.08
CA PRO A 47 70.19 -36.46 26.19
C PRO A 47 68.76 -37.04 26.35
N GLN A 48 68.73 -38.37 26.42
CA GLN A 48 67.61 -39.29 26.16
C GLN A 48 66.53 -39.42 27.25
N ASP A 49 65.47 -40.11 26.80
CA ASP A 49 64.58 -41.05 27.49
C ASP A 49 63.30 -40.55 28.15
N GLY A 50 62.20 -41.19 27.76
CA GLY A 50 60.88 -41.08 28.39
C GLY A 50 59.75 -41.27 27.38
N GLY A 51 59.49 -42.51 26.98
CA GLY A 51 58.30 -42.86 26.21
C GLY A 51 57.01 -42.56 26.98
N GLY A 52 56.05 -41.97 26.30
CA GLY A 52 54.70 -41.74 26.77
C GLY A 52 53.82 -41.43 25.57
N SER A 53 53.12 -42.44 25.08
CA SER A 53 52.03 -42.30 24.13
C SER A 53 50.88 -41.56 24.81
N GLU A 54 50.66 -40.29 24.47
CA GLU A 54 49.37 -39.64 24.70
C GLU A 54 48.59 -39.69 23.39
N GLU A 55 47.53 -40.50 23.43
CA GLU A 55 46.47 -40.54 22.45
C GLU A 55 45.92 -39.15 22.20
N GLY A 56 45.67 -38.83 20.92
CA GLY A 56 44.99 -37.63 20.52
C GLY A 56 43.61 -37.54 21.16
N GLY A 57 43.42 -36.49 21.96
CA GLY A 57 42.10 -35.94 22.25
C GLY A 57 41.94 -34.68 21.43
N GLU A 58 41.44 -34.80 20.19
CA GLU A 58 40.77 -33.68 19.53
C GLU A 58 39.53 -33.36 20.38
N THR A 59 39.65 -32.40 21.30
CA THR A 59 38.48 -31.80 21.91
C THR A 59 37.80 -30.99 20.82
N THR A 60 36.71 -31.54 20.28
CA THR A 60 35.80 -30.82 19.40
C THR A 60 35.37 -29.52 20.08
N PRO A 61 35.28 -28.39 19.35
CA PRO A 61 34.67 -27.18 19.89
C PRO A 61 33.15 -27.41 19.94
N ASP A 62 32.68 -28.14 20.95
CA ASP A 62 31.29 -28.12 21.36
C ASP A 62 31.12 -26.90 22.28
N ASP A 63 30.35 -25.90 21.86
CA ASP A 63 30.09 -24.73 22.69
C ASP A 63 29.05 -25.01 23.80
N GLY A 64 28.55 -26.25 23.87
CA GLY A 64 27.62 -26.71 24.90
C GLY A 64 26.22 -26.12 24.76
N VAL A 65 25.93 -25.44 23.65
CA VAL A 65 24.62 -24.86 23.36
C VAL A 65 23.74 -25.93 22.71
N ASP A 66 22.71 -26.35 23.43
CA ASP A 66 21.70 -27.23 22.86
C ASP A 66 20.71 -26.43 22.00
N TRP A 67 20.55 -26.85 20.75
CA TRP A 67 19.72 -26.19 19.75
C TRP A 67 19.03 -27.23 18.86
N THR A 68 17.88 -26.87 18.32
CA THR A 68 17.08 -27.70 17.40
C THR A 68 16.61 -26.88 16.21
N LEU A 69 16.39 -27.54 15.08
CA LEU A 69 15.76 -26.98 13.89
C LEU A 69 14.31 -27.45 13.81
N SER A 70 13.38 -26.50 13.85
CA SER A 70 11.95 -26.79 13.67
C SER A 70 11.56 -26.76 12.20
N GLY A 71 10.84 -27.78 11.73
CA GLY A 71 10.22 -27.79 10.40
C GLY A 71 8.87 -27.11 10.39
N GLY A 72 8.27 -26.98 9.21
CA GLY A 72 6.90 -26.49 9.09
C GLY A 72 6.57 -25.88 7.75
N GLU A 73 5.38 -25.27 7.70
CA GLU A 73 4.93 -24.50 6.54
C GLU A 73 5.71 -23.19 6.45
N LEU A 74 6.27 -22.95 5.27
CA LEU A 74 6.91 -21.70 4.90
C LEU A 74 5.88 -20.71 4.34
N PRO A 75 6.18 -19.40 4.34
CA PRO A 75 5.35 -18.42 3.65
C PRO A 75 5.13 -18.82 2.18
N LYS A 76 3.89 -18.67 1.72
CA LYS A 76 3.51 -19.06 0.36
C LYS A 76 4.28 -18.25 -0.70
N ALA A 77 4.84 -18.93 -1.69
CA ALA A 77 5.42 -18.34 -2.90
C ALA A 77 4.34 -18.12 -3.98
N PHE A 78 4.63 -17.29 -4.99
CA PHE A 78 3.71 -17.03 -6.10
C PHE A 78 4.42 -17.11 -7.44
N PHE A 79 3.72 -17.65 -8.45
CA PHE A 79 4.24 -17.78 -9.79
C PHE A 79 4.79 -16.44 -10.33
N GLY A 80 6.02 -16.47 -10.86
CA GLY A 80 6.70 -15.30 -11.44
C GLY A 80 7.19 -14.27 -10.43
N LYS A 81 7.04 -14.52 -9.12
CA LYS A 81 7.47 -13.60 -8.06
C LYS A 81 8.74 -14.07 -7.37
N PRO A 82 9.72 -13.18 -7.14
CA PRO A 82 10.87 -13.50 -6.30
C PRO A 82 10.42 -13.94 -4.92
N TYR A 83 10.95 -15.07 -4.47
CA TYR A 83 10.75 -15.62 -3.14
C TYR A 83 12.06 -15.45 -2.36
N THR A 84 11.96 -14.95 -1.13
CA THR A 84 13.09 -14.94 -0.19
C THR A 84 12.60 -15.24 1.21
N HIS A 85 13.26 -16.15 1.92
CA HIS A 85 12.91 -16.47 3.30
C HIS A 85 14.09 -17.03 4.09
N SER A 86 14.30 -16.54 5.31
CA SER A 86 15.40 -16.99 6.17
C SER A 86 14.95 -18.11 7.10
N LEU A 87 15.64 -19.25 7.07
CA LEU A 87 15.35 -20.38 7.96
C LEU A 87 15.91 -20.20 9.38
N LYS A 88 16.70 -19.14 9.64
CA LYS A 88 17.25 -18.89 10.98
C LYS A 88 16.18 -18.72 12.07
N SER A 89 15.01 -18.20 11.73
CA SER A 89 13.90 -18.05 12.69
C SER A 89 13.30 -19.38 13.15
N TYR A 90 13.68 -20.50 12.52
CA TYR A 90 13.23 -21.84 12.86
C TYR A 90 14.22 -22.58 13.76
N LEU A 91 15.40 -21.99 14.02
CA LEU A 91 16.30 -22.46 15.07
C LEU A 91 15.70 -22.07 16.43
N SER A 92 15.82 -22.97 17.40
CA SER A 92 15.45 -22.66 18.80
C SER A 92 16.29 -21.55 19.41
N GLU A 93 17.43 -21.25 18.79
CA GLU A 93 18.35 -20.15 19.16
C GLU A 93 18.65 -19.33 17.90
N SER A 94 18.17 -18.09 17.85
CA SER A 94 18.19 -17.26 16.62
C SER A 94 19.57 -16.68 16.30
N ASP A 95 20.43 -16.54 17.30
CA ASP A 95 21.70 -15.82 17.22
C ASP A 95 22.88 -16.77 16.97
N LEU A 96 22.60 -18.01 16.58
CA LEU A 96 23.64 -18.98 16.22
C LEU A 96 24.42 -18.52 14.99
N GLU A 97 25.71 -18.30 15.19
CA GLU A 97 26.70 -18.07 14.14
C GLU A 97 27.29 -19.40 13.64
N ASP A 98 27.92 -19.38 12.46
CA ASP A 98 28.61 -20.53 11.85
C ASP A 98 27.75 -21.78 11.60
N VAL A 99 26.46 -21.58 11.33
CA VAL A 99 25.55 -22.65 10.91
C VAL A 99 25.68 -22.87 9.40
N ALA A 100 26.06 -24.09 9.00
CA ALA A 100 26.07 -24.53 7.61
C ALA A 100 24.73 -25.19 7.25
N TRP A 101 24.19 -24.86 6.09
CA TRP A 101 22.87 -25.30 5.64
C TRP A 101 22.97 -26.17 4.40
N SER A 102 22.13 -27.21 4.33
CA SER A 102 21.99 -28.05 3.14
C SER A 102 20.55 -28.48 2.96
N GLY A 103 20.07 -28.54 1.72
CA GLY A 103 18.73 -28.99 1.38
C GLY A 103 18.75 -30.15 0.40
N THR A 104 17.75 -31.02 0.49
CA THR A 104 17.51 -32.09 -0.48
C THR A 104 16.05 -32.05 -0.93
N GLU A 105 15.81 -32.41 -2.19
CA GLU A 105 14.48 -32.36 -2.82
C GLU A 105 13.91 -30.93 -2.92
N LEU A 106 14.79 -29.93 -2.91
CA LEU A 106 14.43 -28.55 -3.23
C LEU A 106 13.84 -28.50 -4.65
N PRO A 107 12.76 -27.74 -4.86
CA PRO A 107 12.28 -27.43 -6.21
C PRO A 107 13.39 -26.80 -7.06
N ASP A 108 13.41 -27.09 -8.36
CA ASP A 108 14.48 -26.63 -9.27
C ASP A 108 14.64 -25.10 -9.31
N TRP A 109 13.59 -24.35 -8.97
CA TRP A 109 13.57 -22.89 -8.94
C TRP A 109 14.02 -22.30 -7.60
N LEU A 110 14.26 -23.11 -6.57
CA LEU A 110 14.52 -22.70 -5.19
C LEU A 110 15.95 -23.08 -4.77
N GLU A 111 16.73 -22.09 -4.40
CA GLU A 111 18.09 -22.24 -3.91
C GLU A 111 18.16 -21.98 -2.39
N LEU A 112 18.97 -22.78 -1.68
CA LEU A 112 19.28 -22.58 -0.27
C LEU A 112 20.74 -22.13 -0.13
N ASP A 113 20.97 -20.93 0.36
CA ASP A 113 22.31 -20.44 0.63
C ASP A 113 22.92 -21.17 1.84
N SER A 114 23.99 -21.90 1.58
CA SER A 114 24.64 -22.78 2.57
C SER A 114 25.26 -22.07 3.77
N GLY A 115 25.51 -20.76 3.71
CA GLY A 115 26.12 -19.99 4.81
C GLY A 115 25.12 -19.19 5.64
N SER A 116 24.02 -18.75 5.03
CA SER A 116 23.04 -17.88 5.67
C SER A 116 21.72 -18.60 6.03
N GLY A 117 21.42 -19.72 5.39
CA GLY A 117 20.11 -20.37 5.52
C GLY A 117 18.99 -19.62 4.81
N LEU A 118 19.34 -18.73 3.87
CA LEU A 118 18.40 -17.98 3.07
C LEU A 118 17.92 -18.82 1.89
N LEU A 119 16.61 -19.03 1.81
CA LEU A 119 15.95 -19.56 0.62
C LEU A 119 15.71 -18.41 -0.37
N THR A 120 16.07 -18.61 -1.63
CA THR A 120 15.81 -17.64 -2.72
C THR A 120 15.40 -18.35 -4.00
N GLY A 121 14.45 -17.79 -4.74
CA GLY A 121 14.01 -18.39 -6.00
C GLY A 121 12.93 -17.60 -6.72
N THR A 122 12.47 -18.07 -7.88
CA THR A 122 11.28 -17.52 -8.56
C THR A 122 10.53 -18.66 -9.24
N PRO A 123 9.33 -19.05 -8.75
CA PRO A 123 8.59 -20.16 -9.32
C PRO A 123 8.24 -19.92 -10.79
N LEU A 124 8.41 -20.96 -11.60
CA LEU A 124 8.07 -20.97 -13.01
C LEU A 124 6.65 -21.51 -13.24
N ALA A 125 6.15 -21.41 -14.47
CA ALA A 125 4.80 -21.85 -14.80
C ALA A 125 4.71 -23.38 -14.71
N GLY A 126 3.66 -23.91 -14.08
CA GLY A 126 3.51 -25.35 -13.84
C GLY A 126 4.05 -25.84 -12.51
N GLU A 127 4.67 -24.97 -11.71
CA GLU A 127 5.18 -25.26 -10.37
C GLU A 127 4.13 -25.02 -9.26
N GLU A 128 2.86 -24.79 -9.62
CA GLU A 128 1.79 -24.53 -8.64
C GLU A 128 1.47 -25.78 -7.80
N GLY A 129 1.34 -25.59 -6.49
CA GLY A 129 1.06 -26.66 -5.53
C GLY A 129 2.00 -26.65 -4.32
N ASP A 130 1.91 -27.71 -3.52
CA ASP A 130 2.69 -27.84 -2.30
C ASP A 130 3.98 -28.62 -2.59
N ASN A 131 5.12 -28.02 -2.24
CA ASN A 131 6.44 -28.62 -2.38
C ASN A 131 6.96 -29.01 -1.00
N GLU A 132 7.36 -30.27 -0.82
CA GLU A 132 7.96 -30.75 0.43
C GLU A 132 9.45 -31.02 0.20
N PHE A 133 10.30 -30.51 1.09
CA PHE A 133 11.75 -30.70 1.00
C PHE A 133 12.38 -30.78 2.39
N ASN A 134 13.56 -31.40 2.45
CA ASN A 134 14.30 -31.57 3.70
C ASN A 134 15.43 -30.53 3.78
N VAL A 135 15.62 -29.95 4.97
CA VAL A 135 16.75 -29.06 5.26
C VAL A 135 17.47 -29.57 6.50
N SER A 136 18.80 -29.53 6.43
CA SER A 136 19.69 -29.80 7.54
C SER A 136 20.49 -28.54 7.89
N ALA A 137 20.57 -28.23 9.18
CA ALA A 137 21.49 -27.26 9.75
C ALA A 137 22.62 -28.02 10.45
N THR A 138 23.88 -27.62 10.24
CA THR A 138 25.05 -28.24 10.86
C THR A 138 25.93 -27.18 11.50
N ARG A 139 26.27 -27.37 12.78
CA ARG A 139 27.16 -26.49 13.54
C ARG A 139 28.04 -27.35 14.45
N TYR A 140 29.35 -27.15 14.37
CA TYR A 140 30.35 -27.88 15.17
C TYR A 140 30.10 -29.41 15.26
N GLN A 141 29.84 -30.06 14.12
CA GLN A 141 29.57 -31.51 14.00
C GLN A 141 28.22 -31.99 14.53
N LYS A 142 27.39 -31.13 15.12
CA LYS A 142 25.98 -31.42 15.39
C LYS A 142 25.15 -31.04 14.16
N THR A 143 24.33 -31.97 13.70
CA THR A 143 23.37 -31.75 12.62
C THR A 143 21.97 -32.02 13.13
N ASP A 144 21.04 -31.12 12.81
CA ASP A 144 19.61 -31.35 12.99
C ASP A 144 18.89 -31.10 11.66
N SER A 145 17.80 -31.84 11.42
CA SER A 145 17.10 -31.85 10.13
C SER A 145 15.61 -31.74 10.32
N ALA A 146 14.98 -31.01 9.42
CA ALA A 146 13.54 -30.81 9.43
C ALA A 146 12.94 -30.79 8.02
N VAL A 147 11.66 -31.14 7.95
CA VAL A 147 10.85 -31.09 6.73
C VAL A 147 10.17 -29.72 6.63
N TYR A 148 10.22 -29.12 5.45
CA TYR A 148 9.54 -27.88 5.13
C TYR A 148 8.55 -28.09 4.00
N THR A 149 7.41 -27.40 4.09
CA THR A 149 6.40 -27.35 3.04
C THR A 149 6.29 -25.94 2.50
N LEU A 150 6.41 -25.77 1.18
CA LEU A 150 6.30 -24.50 0.47
C LEU A 150 5.21 -24.58 -0.59
N ALA A 151 4.10 -23.90 -0.35
CA ALA A 151 3.04 -23.74 -1.33
C ALA A 151 3.44 -22.68 -2.38
N VAL A 152 3.19 -22.97 -3.66
CA VAL A 152 3.28 -22.04 -4.78
C VAL A 152 1.87 -21.72 -5.27
N GLY A 153 1.47 -20.45 -5.19
CA GLY A 153 0.19 -19.96 -5.68
C GLY A 153 0.22 -19.42 -7.11
N ASP A 154 -0.97 -19.09 -7.61
CA ASP A 154 -1.20 -18.47 -8.92
C ASP A 154 -0.50 -17.09 -9.05
N ALA A 155 -0.42 -16.58 -10.28
CA ALA A 155 0.07 -15.24 -10.58
C ALA A 155 -0.61 -14.16 -9.72
N VAL A 156 0.19 -13.25 -9.16
CA VAL A 156 -0.29 -12.05 -8.46
C VAL A 156 -0.42 -10.89 -9.44
N LEU A 157 -1.41 -10.04 -9.24
CA LEU A 157 -1.65 -8.86 -10.08
C LEU A 157 -0.61 -7.76 -9.80
N ASP A 158 0.16 -7.41 -10.83
CA ASP A 158 1.08 -6.28 -10.84
C ASP A 158 0.36 -4.95 -11.10
N VAL A 159 0.47 -4.02 -10.15
CA VAL A 159 -0.23 -2.73 -10.18
C VAL A 159 0.64 -1.58 -9.74
N VAL A 160 0.28 -0.39 -10.23
CA VAL A 160 0.85 0.90 -9.78
C VAL A 160 -0.17 1.75 -9.01
N GLU A 161 -1.45 1.40 -9.09
CA GLU A 161 -2.51 2.09 -8.37
C GLU A 161 -3.69 1.15 -8.08
N ILE A 162 -4.28 1.24 -6.90
CA ILE A 162 -5.51 0.50 -6.54
C ILE A 162 -6.57 1.41 -5.90
N SER A 163 -7.84 1.15 -6.19
CA SER A 163 -8.97 1.88 -5.61
C SER A 163 -10.18 0.96 -5.41
N GLY A 164 -10.85 1.10 -4.27
CA GLY A 164 -11.96 0.25 -3.84
C GLY A 164 -13.26 1.02 -3.60
N GLY A 165 -14.37 0.47 -4.10
CA GLY A 165 -15.72 1.00 -3.91
C GLY A 165 -16.51 0.33 -2.78
N SER A 166 -17.84 0.24 -2.92
CA SER A 166 -18.67 -0.43 -1.92
C SER A 166 -18.45 -1.94 -1.88
N ALA A 167 -18.39 -2.55 -3.06
CA ALA A 167 -18.24 -3.98 -3.24
C ALA A 167 -17.45 -4.36 -4.51
N SER A 168 -16.67 -3.44 -5.06
CA SER A 168 -15.83 -3.62 -6.24
C SER A 168 -14.46 -2.98 -6.00
N THR A 169 -13.46 -3.43 -6.72
CA THR A 169 -12.09 -2.91 -6.67
C THR A 169 -11.60 -2.79 -8.09
N CYS A 170 -10.80 -1.78 -8.37
CA CYS A 170 -10.10 -1.63 -9.63
C CYS A 170 -8.65 -1.21 -9.38
N ALA A 171 -7.80 -1.52 -10.34
CA ALA A 171 -6.40 -1.16 -10.33
C ALA A 171 -5.92 -0.72 -11.70
N VAL A 172 -4.83 0.06 -11.70
CA VAL A 172 -4.00 0.32 -12.88
C VAL A 172 -2.80 -0.60 -12.81
N THR A 173 -2.62 -1.43 -13.82
CA THR A 173 -1.51 -2.36 -13.93
C THR A 173 -0.21 -1.66 -14.33
N THR A 174 0.93 -2.30 -14.15
CA THR A 174 2.26 -1.75 -14.49
C THR A 174 2.44 -1.48 -16.00
N ASP A 175 1.72 -2.20 -16.85
CA ASP A 175 1.64 -1.97 -18.30
C ASP A 175 0.60 -0.89 -18.70
N GLY A 176 -0.08 -0.29 -17.71
CA GLY A 176 -1.01 0.81 -17.90
C GLY A 176 -2.43 0.41 -18.31
N ALA A 177 -2.83 -0.85 -18.15
CA ALA A 177 -4.22 -1.29 -18.30
C ALA A 177 -5.05 -0.98 -17.06
N ALA A 178 -6.39 -0.94 -17.20
CA ALA A 178 -7.31 -0.97 -16.08
C ALA A 178 -7.91 -2.37 -15.90
N LYS A 179 -7.84 -2.89 -14.68
CA LYS A 179 -8.46 -4.16 -14.26
C LYS A 179 -9.45 -3.89 -13.13
N CYS A 180 -10.63 -4.52 -13.15
CA CYS A 180 -11.65 -4.39 -12.11
C CYS A 180 -12.20 -5.75 -11.68
N TRP A 181 -12.64 -5.88 -10.43
CA TRP A 181 -13.27 -7.09 -9.89
C TRP A 181 -14.27 -6.77 -8.76
N GLY A 182 -15.00 -7.79 -8.33
CA GLY A 182 -16.05 -7.72 -7.33
C GLY A 182 -17.47 -7.70 -7.93
N ARG A 183 -18.37 -6.95 -7.28
CA ARG A 183 -19.77 -6.80 -7.68
C ARG A 183 -19.90 -5.98 -8.98
N ASN A 184 -20.81 -6.38 -9.88
CA ASN A 184 -21.00 -5.76 -11.19
C ASN A 184 -22.46 -5.50 -11.59
N GLN A 185 -23.42 -5.54 -10.65
CA GLN A 185 -24.84 -5.42 -10.98
C GLN A 185 -25.24 -4.11 -11.72
N TYR A 186 -24.42 -3.07 -11.62
CA TYR A 186 -24.60 -1.79 -12.32
C TYR A 186 -23.60 -1.58 -13.45
N GLY A 187 -22.79 -2.60 -13.78
CA GLY A 187 -21.73 -2.48 -14.78
C GLY A 187 -20.47 -1.78 -14.26
N GLN A 188 -20.28 -1.67 -12.94
CA GLN A 188 -19.15 -0.95 -12.33
C GLN A 188 -17.77 -1.58 -12.61
N LEU A 189 -17.70 -2.78 -13.19
CA LEU A 189 -16.45 -3.37 -13.64
C LEU A 189 -16.07 -2.95 -15.06
N GLY A 190 -16.98 -2.36 -15.84
CA GLY A 190 -16.65 -1.82 -17.17
C GLY A 190 -16.32 -2.86 -18.24
N ASP A 191 -16.54 -4.15 -17.97
CA ASP A 191 -16.26 -5.28 -18.87
C ASP A 191 -17.35 -5.51 -19.95
N GLY A 192 -18.33 -4.61 -20.03
CA GLY A 192 -19.49 -4.70 -20.92
C GLY A 192 -20.61 -5.60 -20.39
N THR A 193 -20.46 -6.18 -19.20
CA THR A 193 -21.44 -7.09 -18.59
C THR A 193 -22.05 -6.51 -17.32
N LYS A 194 -22.91 -7.30 -16.66
CA LYS A 194 -23.39 -7.06 -15.29
C LYS A 194 -23.09 -8.24 -14.35
N THR A 195 -22.08 -9.03 -14.70
CA THR A 195 -21.70 -10.26 -13.99
C THR A 195 -20.57 -9.97 -13.02
N ASP A 196 -20.74 -10.37 -11.76
CA ASP A 196 -19.71 -10.27 -10.73
C ASP A 196 -18.45 -11.07 -11.14
N ARG A 197 -17.26 -10.56 -10.77
CA ARG A 197 -15.97 -11.20 -11.06
C ARG A 197 -15.21 -11.38 -9.76
N ARG A 198 -14.74 -12.59 -9.47
CA ARG A 198 -13.93 -12.87 -8.27
C ARG A 198 -12.43 -12.71 -8.49
N LEU A 199 -12.05 -12.53 -9.75
CA LEU A 199 -10.71 -12.24 -10.21
C LEU A 199 -10.77 -10.96 -11.04
N PRO A 200 -9.67 -10.19 -11.13
CA PRO A 200 -9.55 -9.04 -12.01
C PRO A 200 -9.97 -9.38 -13.45
N VAL A 201 -10.78 -8.50 -14.04
CA VAL A 201 -11.16 -8.54 -15.46
C VAL A 201 -10.73 -7.24 -16.13
N THR A 202 -10.32 -7.32 -17.39
CA THR A 202 -9.96 -6.14 -18.19
C THR A 202 -11.15 -5.22 -18.42
N VAL A 203 -10.94 -3.92 -18.15
CA VAL A 203 -11.91 -2.88 -18.46
C VAL A 203 -11.87 -2.57 -19.96
N ARG A 204 -13.00 -2.66 -20.65
CA ARG A 204 -13.05 -2.50 -22.12
C ARG A 204 -12.56 -1.12 -22.55
N ARG A 205 -11.73 -1.08 -23.59
CA ARG A 205 -11.14 0.13 -24.20
C ARG A 205 -10.15 0.87 -23.31
N LEU A 206 -9.74 0.26 -22.20
CA LEU A 206 -8.74 0.76 -21.27
C LEU A 206 -7.67 -0.32 -21.02
N GLU A 207 -7.30 -1.05 -22.08
CA GLU A 207 -6.28 -2.09 -22.07
C GLU A 207 -4.85 -1.52 -21.98
N SER A 208 -4.68 -0.21 -22.13
CA SER A 208 -3.42 0.50 -21.94
C SER A 208 -3.66 2.01 -21.76
N GLY A 209 -2.62 2.75 -21.40
CA GLY A 209 -2.66 4.22 -21.36
C GLY A 209 -3.51 4.80 -20.23
N VAL A 210 -3.84 4.03 -19.20
CA VAL A 210 -4.48 4.50 -17.98
C VAL A 210 -3.41 5.04 -17.03
N ARG A 211 -3.65 6.21 -16.45
CA ARG A 211 -2.73 6.86 -15.50
C ARG A 211 -3.22 6.77 -14.06
N SER A 212 -4.53 6.82 -13.83
CA SER A 212 -5.14 6.75 -12.50
C SER A 212 -6.57 6.26 -12.57
N ILE A 213 -7.05 5.66 -11.48
CA ILE A 213 -8.41 5.12 -11.37
C ILE A 213 -9.02 5.46 -10.02
N SER A 214 -10.29 5.83 -10.01
CA SER A 214 -11.05 6.11 -8.79
C SER A 214 -12.38 5.37 -8.82
N VAL A 215 -12.61 4.57 -7.78
CA VAL A 215 -13.81 3.76 -7.64
C VAL A 215 -14.69 4.38 -6.56
N GLY A 216 -15.87 4.84 -6.95
CA GLY A 216 -16.92 5.29 -6.05
C GLY A 216 -17.70 4.12 -5.48
N ALA A 217 -18.85 4.39 -4.84
CA ALA A 217 -19.63 3.31 -4.23
C ALA A 217 -20.15 2.28 -5.26
N TYR A 218 -20.58 2.76 -6.43
CA TYR A 218 -21.26 1.94 -7.45
C TYR A 218 -20.85 2.28 -8.89
N HIS A 219 -19.80 3.08 -9.07
CA HIS A 219 -19.29 3.52 -10.37
C HIS A 219 -17.77 3.70 -10.27
N ALA A 220 -17.10 3.74 -11.40
CA ALA A 220 -15.67 3.97 -11.47
C ALA A 220 -15.35 4.97 -12.58
N CYS A 221 -14.22 5.65 -12.40
CA CYS A 221 -13.69 6.60 -13.35
C CYS A 221 -12.18 6.41 -13.49
N ALA A 222 -11.66 6.62 -14.69
CA ALA A 222 -10.24 6.57 -14.99
C ALA A 222 -9.80 7.83 -15.74
N VAL A 223 -8.54 8.21 -15.55
CA VAL A 223 -7.88 9.24 -16.34
C VAL A 223 -6.77 8.58 -17.14
N THR A 224 -6.76 8.82 -18.46
CA THR A 224 -5.72 8.30 -19.35
C THR A 224 -4.48 9.18 -19.36
N THR A 225 -3.39 8.72 -19.94
CA THR A 225 -2.17 9.50 -20.20
C THR A 225 -2.37 10.64 -21.21
N SER A 226 -3.48 10.62 -21.97
CA SER A 226 -3.92 11.67 -22.88
C SER A 226 -4.81 12.74 -22.23
N ASP A 227 -4.84 12.84 -20.89
CA ASP A 227 -5.68 13.76 -20.12
C ASP A 227 -7.20 13.62 -20.41
N GLN A 228 -7.65 12.42 -20.79
CA GLN A 228 -9.07 12.10 -20.98
C GLN A 228 -9.62 11.37 -19.76
N ALA A 229 -10.80 11.79 -19.29
CA ALA A 229 -11.50 11.11 -18.21
C ALA A 229 -12.64 10.25 -18.77
N TYR A 230 -12.69 9.00 -18.33
CA TYR A 230 -13.75 8.05 -18.64
C TYR A 230 -14.45 7.61 -17.35
N CYS A 231 -15.76 7.45 -17.38
CA CYS A 231 -16.52 6.89 -16.25
C CYS A 231 -17.52 5.83 -16.71
N TRP A 232 -17.86 4.90 -15.81
CA TRP A 232 -18.82 3.81 -16.03
C TRP A 232 -19.42 3.32 -14.71
N GLY A 233 -20.47 2.50 -14.79
CA GLY A 233 -21.21 1.93 -13.67
C GLY A 233 -22.58 2.57 -13.47
N HIS A 234 -23.03 2.59 -12.21
CA HIS A 234 -24.34 3.11 -11.82
C HIS A 234 -24.49 4.59 -12.17
N ASN A 235 -25.64 5.01 -12.73
CA ASN A 235 -25.80 6.37 -13.24
C ASN A 235 -27.17 7.03 -12.96
N GLN A 236 -27.98 6.47 -12.07
CA GLN A 236 -29.30 7.04 -11.75
C GLN A 236 -29.22 8.44 -11.13
N SER A 237 -28.10 8.79 -10.48
CA SER A 237 -27.82 10.14 -9.96
C SER A 237 -26.95 10.97 -10.90
N ARG A 238 -26.71 10.50 -12.14
CA ARG A 238 -25.81 11.11 -13.12
C ARG A 238 -24.33 11.11 -12.70
N GLN A 239 -23.92 10.25 -11.77
CA GLN A 239 -22.55 10.21 -11.24
C GLN A 239 -21.48 9.82 -12.28
N VAL A 240 -21.89 9.19 -13.38
CA VAL A 240 -21.01 8.89 -14.53
C VAL A 240 -20.90 10.10 -15.47
N GLY A 241 -21.71 11.15 -15.34
CA GLY A 241 -21.61 12.35 -16.18
C GLY A 241 -22.18 12.16 -17.60
N ALA A 242 -22.99 11.13 -17.83
CA ALA A 242 -23.67 10.91 -19.10
C ALA A 242 -24.89 11.82 -19.28
N SER A 243 -25.33 12.01 -20.53
CA SER A 243 -26.56 12.73 -20.91
C SER A 243 -27.85 11.95 -20.59
N THR A 244 -27.75 10.71 -20.13
CA THR A 244 -28.89 9.88 -19.67
C THR A 244 -28.69 9.46 -18.21
N ILE A 245 -29.70 8.81 -17.61
CA ILE A 245 -29.60 8.22 -16.25
C ILE A 245 -29.29 6.72 -16.28
N ASP A 246 -29.19 6.11 -17.45
CA ASP A 246 -28.94 4.68 -17.59
C ASP A 246 -27.52 4.34 -17.16
N ASP A 247 -27.39 3.21 -16.46
CA ASP A 247 -26.10 2.64 -16.10
C ASP A 247 -25.23 2.41 -17.34
N ARG A 248 -23.91 2.49 -17.16
CA ARG A 248 -22.93 2.28 -18.24
C ARG A 248 -22.07 1.06 -17.92
N THR A 249 -22.22 -0.01 -18.68
CA THR A 249 -21.41 -1.24 -18.50
C THR A 249 -20.03 -1.15 -19.17
N SER A 250 -19.71 -0.05 -19.84
CA SER A 250 -18.39 0.19 -20.44
C SER A 250 -17.99 1.65 -20.29
N PRO A 251 -16.67 1.94 -20.25
CA PRO A 251 -16.16 3.32 -20.14
C PRO A 251 -16.73 4.24 -21.21
N MET A 252 -17.16 5.42 -20.77
CA MET A 252 -17.62 6.52 -21.62
C MET A 252 -16.76 7.75 -21.33
N LEU A 253 -16.31 8.43 -22.38
CA LEU A 253 -15.59 9.70 -22.25
C LEU A 253 -16.52 10.75 -21.62
N VAL A 254 -16.07 11.38 -20.52
CA VAL A 254 -16.85 12.39 -19.78
C VAL A 254 -16.25 13.78 -19.85
N ALA A 255 -14.92 13.88 -19.94
CA ALA A 255 -14.21 15.15 -20.01
C ALA A 255 -12.81 14.96 -20.61
N SER A 256 -12.20 16.06 -21.04
CA SER A 256 -10.81 16.13 -21.49
C SER A 256 -10.08 17.22 -20.72
N ASN A 257 -8.75 17.25 -20.83
CA ASN A 257 -7.88 18.13 -20.04
C ASN A 257 -8.01 17.88 -18.53
N ILE A 258 -8.15 16.62 -18.13
CA ILE A 258 -8.30 16.20 -16.73
C ILE A 258 -6.97 15.70 -16.18
N THR A 259 -6.58 16.19 -15.01
CA THR A 259 -5.37 15.78 -14.28
C THR A 259 -5.65 14.75 -13.19
N THR A 260 -6.74 14.91 -12.43
CA THR A 260 -7.16 13.94 -11.40
C THR A 260 -8.68 13.81 -11.40
N ILE A 261 -9.19 12.67 -10.95
CA ILE A 261 -10.63 12.43 -10.76
C ILE A 261 -10.86 11.68 -9.46
N SER A 262 -11.97 11.95 -8.79
CA SER A 262 -12.37 11.25 -7.57
C SER A 262 -13.87 10.97 -7.62
N ALA A 263 -14.23 9.70 -7.42
CA ALA A 263 -15.59 9.19 -7.43
C ALA A 263 -16.07 8.95 -5.98
N GLY A 264 -17.21 9.57 -5.63
CA GLY A 264 -17.85 9.46 -4.32
C GLY A 264 -18.98 8.43 -4.29
N LEU A 265 -19.96 8.65 -3.40
CA LEU A 265 -21.14 7.78 -3.28
C LEU A 265 -22.09 7.90 -4.49
N HIS A 266 -22.42 9.14 -4.85
CA HIS A 266 -23.38 9.48 -5.91
C HIS A 266 -22.94 10.66 -6.78
N ASN A 267 -21.65 10.98 -6.73
CA ASN A 267 -21.04 12.14 -7.36
C ASN A 267 -19.60 11.84 -7.77
N THR A 268 -19.06 12.73 -8.58
CA THR A 268 -17.69 12.67 -9.07
C THR A 268 -17.19 14.10 -9.22
N CYS A 269 -15.93 14.33 -8.89
CA CYS A 269 -15.25 15.58 -9.18
C CYS A 269 -13.91 15.33 -9.85
N ALA A 270 -13.47 16.28 -10.68
CA ALA A 270 -12.21 16.21 -11.40
C ALA A 270 -11.46 17.55 -11.31
N THR A 271 -10.12 17.49 -11.32
CA THR A 271 -9.27 18.65 -11.55
C THR A 271 -8.86 18.71 -13.01
N THR A 272 -8.85 19.92 -13.58
CA THR A 272 -8.42 20.16 -14.96
C THR A 272 -6.94 20.56 -15.03
N THR A 273 -6.32 20.46 -16.20
CA THR A 273 -4.94 20.96 -16.44
C THR A 273 -4.75 22.46 -16.20
N SER A 274 -5.82 23.26 -16.22
CA SER A 274 -5.82 24.69 -15.87
C SER A 274 -6.00 24.95 -14.36
N GLY A 275 -6.10 23.91 -13.53
CA GLY A 275 -6.27 24.03 -12.08
C GLY A 275 -7.70 24.35 -11.60
N GLN A 276 -8.72 24.20 -12.46
CA GLN A 276 -10.13 24.28 -12.09
C GLN A 276 -10.63 22.95 -11.51
N VAL A 277 -11.72 23.00 -10.75
CA VAL A 277 -12.45 21.83 -10.25
C VAL A 277 -13.82 21.75 -10.89
N LEU A 278 -14.13 20.58 -11.42
CA LEU A 278 -15.39 20.20 -12.04
C LEU A 278 -16.09 19.17 -11.15
N CYS A 279 -17.40 19.30 -10.92
CA CYS A 279 -18.17 18.27 -10.22
C CYS A 279 -19.49 17.95 -10.93
N TRP A 280 -19.95 16.71 -10.81
CA TRP A 280 -21.24 16.25 -11.32
C TRP A 280 -21.83 15.14 -10.43
N GLY A 281 -23.08 14.77 -10.70
CA GLY A 281 -23.87 13.88 -9.86
C GLY A 281 -24.65 14.61 -8.76
N SER A 282 -25.11 13.90 -7.74
CA SER A 282 -25.95 14.46 -6.68
C SER A 282 -25.18 14.80 -5.39
N GLY A 283 -25.74 15.64 -4.53
CA GLY A 283 -25.19 15.90 -3.18
C GLY A 283 -24.11 16.98 -3.07
N ILE A 284 -23.24 17.14 -4.08
CA ILE A 284 -22.08 18.06 -4.03
C ILE A 284 -22.19 19.21 -5.04
N ALA A 285 -22.86 18.99 -6.17
CA ALA A 285 -23.21 20.02 -7.13
C ALA A 285 -24.63 20.55 -6.84
N LYS A 286 -24.70 21.74 -6.24
CA LYS A 286 -25.79 22.67 -6.50
C LYS A 286 -25.16 23.93 -7.06
N SER A 287 -25.08 24.01 -8.38
CA SER A 287 -25.09 25.30 -9.07
C SER A 287 -26.09 26.23 -8.36
N PRO A 288 -25.77 27.53 -8.19
CA PRO A 288 -26.76 28.50 -7.74
C PRO A 288 -27.97 28.56 -8.71
N ASP A 289 -27.81 28.06 -9.95
CA ASP A 289 -28.83 28.00 -10.97
C ASP A 289 -29.47 26.60 -11.07
N ALA A 290 -30.73 26.48 -10.64
CA ALA A 290 -31.52 25.25 -10.71
C ALA A 290 -32.04 24.93 -12.13
N SER A 291 -31.78 25.79 -13.13
CA SER A 291 -32.26 25.63 -14.50
C SER A 291 -31.31 24.88 -15.42
N LEU A 292 -30.07 24.63 -15.00
CA LEU A 292 -29.10 23.91 -15.83
C LEU A 292 -29.29 22.39 -15.69
N PRO A 293 -29.38 21.65 -16.80
CA PRO A 293 -29.42 20.20 -16.75
C PRO A 293 -28.18 19.66 -16.02
N HIS A 294 -28.39 18.81 -15.02
CA HIS A 294 -27.40 18.13 -14.16
C HIS A 294 -26.39 17.21 -14.90
N HIS A 295 -26.19 17.42 -16.19
CA HIS A 295 -25.36 16.65 -17.12
C HIS A 295 -24.07 17.36 -17.50
N ARG A 296 -23.86 18.60 -17.05
CA ARG A 296 -22.66 19.37 -17.33
C ARG A 296 -21.81 19.47 -16.06
N SER A 297 -20.51 19.30 -16.22
CA SER A 297 -19.51 19.56 -15.19
C SER A 297 -19.67 21.00 -14.67
N ASP A 298 -20.11 21.14 -13.43
CA ASP A 298 -20.23 22.44 -12.78
C ASP A 298 -18.84 22.87 -12.28
N ILE A 299 -18.40 24.07 -12.66
CA ILE A 299 -17.17 24.66 -12.14
C ILE A 299 -17.40 25.08 -10.70
N VAL A 300 -16.55 24.58 -9.79
CA VAL A 300 -16.56 24.99 -8.38
C VAL A 300 -15.86 26.35 -8.25
N ASN A 301 -16.63 27.36 -7.86
CA ASN A 301 -16.11 28.71 -7.65
C ASN A 301 -15.30 28.80 -6.34
N GLY A 302 -14.29 29.68 -6.34
CA GLY A 302 -13.46 29.97 -5.16
C GLY A 302 -12.19 29.12 -5.03
N ILE A 303 -11.90 28.27 -6.01
CA ILE A 303 -10.66 27.49 -6.07
C ILE A 303 -9.92 27.85 -7.35
N SER A 304 -8.64 28.15 -7.23
CA SER A 304 -7.70 28.28 -8.35
C SER A 304 -6.47 27.42 -8.07
N ASN A 305 -5.83 26.93 -9.14
CA ASN A 305 -4.62 26.10 -9.04
C ASN A 305 -4.80 24.83 -8.18
N ALA A 306 -5.97 24.18 -8.29
CA ALA A 306 -6.19 22.87 -7.69
C ALA A 306 -5.27 21.83 -8.35
N VAL A 307 -4.61 21.00 -7.54
CA VAL A 307 -3.72 19.91 -7.97
C VAL A 307 -4.31 18.53 -7.69
N SER A 308 -5.25 18.43 -6.75
CA SER A 308 -6.04 17.23 -6.51
C SER A 308 -7.42 17.55 -5.94
N VAL A 309 -8.33 16.60 -6.06
CA VAL A 309 -9.68 16.63 -5.49
C VAL A 309 -10.02 15.26 -4.90
N SER A 310 -10.71 15.25 -3.77
CA SER A 310 -11.20 14.05 -3.11
C SER A 310 -12.66 14.23 -2.69
N VAL A 311 -13.47 13.18 -2.86
CA VAL A 311 -14.93 13.24 -2.82
C VAL A 311 -15.50 12.17 -1.89
N GLY A 312 -16.39 12.59 -0.98
CA GLY A 312 -17.12 11.74 -0.04
C GLY A 312 -18.56 11.43 -0.47
N SER A 313 -19.49 11.39 0.49
CA SER A 313 -20.92 11.19 0.17
C SER A 313 -21.59 12.45 -0.39
N ASP A 314 -21.47 13.56 0.35
CA ASP A 314 -22.12 14.85 0.07
C ASP A 314 -21.14 16.02 0.31
N SER A 315 -19.83 15.76 0.37
CA SER A 315 -18.79 16.76 0.56
C SER A 315 -17.56 16.44 -0.27
N ALA A 316 -16.83 17.46 -0.69
CA ALA A 316 -15.58 17.30 -1.42
C ALA A 316 -14.56 18.32 -0.92
N CYS A 317 -13.29 17.99 -1.12
CA CYS A 317 -12.17 18.85 -0.80
C CYS A 317 -11.18 18.88 -1.96
N ALA A 318 -10.57 20.02 -2.21
CA ALA A 318 -9.48 20.19 -3.17
C ALA A 318 -8.21 20.67 -2.47
N LEU A 319 -7.08 20.12 -2.89
CA LEU A 319 -5.75 20.58 -2.53
C LEU A 319 -5.24 21.50 -3.63
N THR A 320 -4.71 22.65 -3.26
CA THR A 320 -4.09 23.61 -4.20
C THR A 320 -2.58 23.43 -4.26
N GLY A 321 -1.94 23.94 -5.31
CA GLY A 321 -0.48 23.89 -5.48
C GLY A 321 0.32 24.60 -4.38
N SER A 322 -0.30 25.50 -3.60
CA SER A 322 0.32 26.13 -2.42
C SER A 322 0.18 25.29 -1.13
N GLY A 323 -0.46 24.12 -1.21
CA GLY A 323 -0.76 23.27 -0.06
C GLY A 323 -1.95 23.74 0.78
N ALA A 324 -2.79 24.63 0.25
CA ALA A 324 -4.04 25.03 0.91
C ALA A 324 -5.17 24.03 0.60
N VAL A 325 -6.05 23.78 1.57
CA VAL A 325 -7.21 22.87 1.41
C VAL A 325 -8.51 23.65 1.46
N TYR A 326 -9.34 23.47 0.43
CA TYR A 326 -10.69 24.01 0.37
C TYR A 326 -11.71 22.88 0.33
N CYS A 327 -12.75 22.93 1.16
CA CYS A 327 -13.83 21.95 1.19
C CYS A 327 -15.20 22.61 1.00
N TRP A 328 -16.16 21.86 0.46
CA TRP A 328 -17.54 22.30 0.24
C TRP A 328 -18.52 21.13 0.33
N GLY A 329 -19.81 21.44 0.27
CA GLY A 329 -20.91 20.50 0.41
C GLY A 329 -21.48 20.47 1.83
N ARG A 330 -22.03 19.32 2.23
CA ARG A 330 -22.70 19.14 3.52
C ARG A 330 -21.72 19.32 4.68
N ASN A 331 -22.13 20.00 5.76
CA ASN A 331 -21.30 20.23 6.94
C ASN A 331 -21.93 19.82 8.29
N GLY A 332 -23.05 19.10 8.29
CA GLY A 332 -23.75 18.71 9.53
C GLY A 332 -22.90 17.90 10.53
N LYS A 333 -21.79 17.32 10.06
CA LYS A 333 -20.82 16.54 10.86
C LYS A 333 -19.46 17.23 10.99
N GLY A 334 -19.34 18.48 10.53
CA GLY A 334 -18.06 19.20 10.53
C GLY A 334 -17.10 18.77 9.41
N GLN A 335 -17.55 17.98 8.43
CA GLN A 335 -16.68 17.37 7.41
C GLN A 335 -16.00 18.37 6.47
N ILE A 336 -16.42 19.65 6.44
CA ILE A 336 -15.71 20.70 5.70
C ILE A 336 -14.59 21.37 6.53
N GLY A 337 -14.45 21.04 7.82
CA GLY A 337 -13.34 21.50 8.66
C GLY A 337 -13.47 22.95 9.15
N GLN A 338 -14.70 23.41 9.41
CA GLN A 338 -15.00 24.76 9.91
C GLN A 338 -15.94 24.72 11.12
N THR A 339 -15.85 25.75 11.98
CA THR A 339 -16.62 25.87 13.23
C THR A 339 -18.10 26.21 13.02
N ALA A 340 -18.48 26.74 11.85
CA ALA A 340 -19.87 27.04 11.54
C ALA A 340 -20.61 25.78 11.06
N ASN A 341 -21.24 25.05 12.00
CA ASN A 341 -22.10 23.93 11.64
C ASN A 341 -23.43 24.47 11.07
N ASN A 342 -23.54 24.49 9.74
CA ASN A 342 -24.80 24.75 9.06
C ASN A 342 -25.39 23.42 8.56
N ASN A 343 -26.68 23.20 8.84
CA ASN A 343 -27.42 22.03 8.32
C ASN A 343 -27.58 22.07 6.78
N PHE A 344 -27.17 23.16 6.13
CA PHE A 344 -27.28 23.35 4.69
C PHE A 344 -25.95 23.12 3.98
N PRO A 345 -25.95 22.54 2.77
CA PRO A 345 -24.75 22.40 1.96
C PRO A 345 -24.11 23.76 1.67
N VAL A 346 -22.82 23.87 1.96
CA VAL A 346 -21.98 25.01 1.60
C VAL A 346 -21.64 24.90 0.12
N LYS A 347 -22.17 25.83 -0.68
CA LYS A 347 -22.06 25.76 -2.15
C LYS A 347 -20.74 26.28 -2.71
N SER A 348 -20.05 27.15 -1.99
CA SER A 348 -18.76 27.71 -2.38
C SER A 348 -17.63 27.01 -1.62
N ALA A 349 -16.50 26.82 -2.28
CA ALA A 349 -15.32 26.26 -1.65
C ALA A 349 -14.85 27.13 -0.48
N GLN A 350 -14.66 26.51 0.68
CA GLN A 350 -14.28 27.18 1.91
C GLN A 350 -12.93 26.69 2.40
N LEU A 351 -12.08 27.61 2.85
CA LEU A 351 -10.78 27.27 3.40
C LEU A 351 -10.95 26.48 4.71
N VAL A 352 -10.27 25.34 4.81
CA VAL A 352 -10.26 24.52 6.02
C VAL A 352 -9.47 25.22 7.13
N THR A 353 -10.00 25.19 8.36
CA THR A 353 -9.40 25.87 9.51
C THR A 353 -7.97 25.38 9.75
N GLY A 354 -6.99 26.29 9.69
CA GLY A 354 -5.57 25.97 9.92
C GLY A 354 -4.88 25.21 8.79
N MET A 355 -5.44 25.20 7.57
CA MET A 355 -4.87 24.54 6.38
C MET A 355 -4.78 25.48 5.18
N SER A 356 -4.25 26.69 5.40
CA SER A 356 -3.94 27.67 4.33
C SER A 356 -2.69 27.33 3.52
N SER A 357 -1.88 26.38 3.99
CA SER A 357 -0.66 25.88 3.35
C SER A 357 -0.18 24.62 4.08
N GLY A 358 0.84 23.93 3.55
CA GLY A 358 1.55 22.85 4.26
C GLY A 358 0.81 21.51 4.30
N VAL A 359 -0.20 21.31 3.44
CA VAL A 359 -0.83 20.00 3.21
C VAL A 359 -0.22 19.34 1.97
N ALA A 360 0.14 18.07 2.10
CA ALA A 360 0.71 17.23 1.06
C ALA A 360 -0.36 16.36 0.36
N SER A 361 -1.31 15.79 1.13
CA SER A 361 -2.41 15.01 0.58
C SER A 361 -3.71 15.19 1.39
N ILE A 362 -4.85 14.91 0.73
CA ILE A 362 -6.20 15.02 1.29
C ILE A 362 -7.01 13.79 0.85
N SER A 363 -7.68 13.15 1.79
CA SER A 363 -8.62 12.05 1.55
C SER A 363 -9.94 12.35 2.25
N VAL A 364 -11.04 12.25 1.51
CA VAL A 364 -12.40 12.47 2.00
C VAL A 364 -13.11 11.12 2.06
N GLY A 365 -13.59 10.75 3.23
CA GLY A 365 -14.45 9.58 3.44
C GLY A 365 -15.93 9.95 3.38
N GLU A 366 -16.83 9.10 3.90
CA GLU A 366 -18.28 9.34 3.75
C GLU A 366 -18.72 10.71 4.31
N ARG A 367 -18.33 11.03 5.54
CA ARG A 367 -18.72 12.26 6.29
C ARG A 367 -17.58 12.81 7.14
N TYR A 368 -16.35 12.61 6.70
CA TYR A 368 -15.15 13.05 7.38
C TYR A 368 -14.01 13.17 6.36
N ALA A 369 -12.93 13.83 6.74
CA ALA A 369 -11.75 13.96 5.89
C ALA A 369 -10.48 13.84 6.74
N CYS A 370 -9.40 13.45 6.07
CA CYS A 370 -8.07 13.31 6.63
C CYS A 370 -7.04 13.92 5.69
N ALA A 371 -6.03 14.56 6.24
CA ALA A 371 -4.95 15.20 5.50
C ALA A 371 -3.60 14.77 6.06
N VAL A 372 -2.62 14.61 5.17
CA VAL A 372 -1.20 14.51 5.52
C VAL A 372 -0.56 15.86 5.28
N THR A 373 0.13 16.38 6.28
CA THR A 373 0.91 17.62 6.15
C THR A 373 2.26 17.37 5.48
N THR A 374 2.91 18.40 4.94
CA THR A 374 4.26 18.27 4.39
C THR A 374 5.33 17.89 5.43
N ALA A 375 5.01 18.00 6.72
CA ALA A 375 5.83 17.50 7.82
C ALA A 375 5.56 16.01 8.18
N GLY A 376 4.68 15.33 7.43
CA GLY A 376 4.32 13.93 7.65
C GLY A 376 3.32 13.70 8.80
N ALA A 377 2.67 14.75 9.32
CA ALA A 377 1.62 14.60 10.34
C ALA A 377 0.26 14.28 9.70
N ALA A 378 -0.51 13.36 10.29
CA ALA A 378 -1.89 13.10 9.90
C ALA A 378 -2.90 13.88 10.76
N LYS A 379 -3.87 14.53 10.12
CA LYS A 379 -4.99 15.22 10.78
C LYS A 379 -6.32 14.78 10.19
N CYS A 380 -7.30 14.42 11.02
CA CYS A 380 -8.63 14.03 10.58
C CYS A 380 -9.71 14.88 11.27
N TRP A 381 -10.84 15.09 10.59
CA TRP A 381 -12.00 15.83 11.10
C TRP A 381 -13.29 15.36 10.45
N GLY A 382 -14.42 15.74 11.04
CA GLY A 382 -15.75 15.35 10.64
C GLY A 382 -16.36 14.33 11.61
N GLU A 383 -17.23 13.46 11.09
CA GLU A 383 -17.89 12.40 11.83
C GLU A 383 -16.89 11.41 12.43
N ASN A 384 -17.06 11.06 13.72
CA ASN A 384 -16.18 10.11 14.42
C ASN A 384 -16.92 8.86 14.95
N TYR A 385 -18.01 8.47 14.29
CA TYR A 385 -18.66 7.19 14.57
C TYR A 385 -17.69 6.04 14.30
N MET A 386 -17.65 5.06 15.21
CA MET A 386 -16.64 3.99 15.24
C MET A 386 -15.18 4.47 15.29
N ALA A 387 -14.92 5.66 15.84
CA ALA A 387 -13.57 6.18 16.10
C ALA A 387 -12.67 6.36 14.85
N LYS A 388 -13.27 6.54 13.66
CA LYS A 388 -12.55 6.68 12.38
C LYS A 388 -11.63 7.89 12.27
N LEU A 389 -11.67 8.84 13.22
CA LEU A 389 -10.69 9.94 13.28
C LEU A 389 -9.37 9.56 13.95
N GLY A 390 -9.32 8.48 14.74
CA GLY A 390 -8.06 7.99 15.33
C GLY A 390 -7.46 8.90 16.40
N ASP A 391 -8.25 9.78 17.03
CA ASP A 391 -7.78 10.75 18.03
C ASP A 391 -7.90 10.24 19.49
N GLY A 392 -8.11 8.93 19.67
CA GLY A 392 -8.36 8.29 20.97
C GLY A 392 -9.79 8.46 21.48
N THR A 393 -10.71 9.00 20.67
CA THR A 393 -12.10 9.24 21.05
C THR A 393 -13.09 8.77 19.97
N THR A 394 -14.38 8.82 20.28
CA THR A 394 -15.50 8.70 19.33
C THR A 394 -16.22 10.04 19.10
N ILE A 395 -15.59 11.15 19.51
CA ILE A 395 -16.18 12.49 19.48
C ILE A 395 -15.95 13.12 18.10
N GLN A 396 -17.01 13.65 17.50
CA GLN A 396 -16.95 14.41 16.25
C GLN A 396 -16.01 15.63 16.37
N ARG A 397 -15.30 15.97 15.30
CA ARG A 397 -14.42 17.14 15.25
C ARG A 397 -14.81 18.04 14.10
N ASP A 398 -15.20 19.28 14.40
CA ASP A 398 -15.58 20.23 13.34
C ASP A 398 -14.37 20.88 12.67
N THR A 399 -13.16 20.68 13.20
CA THR A 399 -11.90 21.19 12.66
C THR A 399 -10.81 20.11 12.70
N PRO A 400 -9.78 20.21 11.84
CA PRO A 400 -8.69 19.24 11.78
C PRO A 400 -8.09 18.92 13.15
N ARG A 401 -8.14 17.64 13.53
CA ARG A 401 -7.57 17.12 14.77
C ARG A 401 -6.42 16.18 14.46
N GLN A 402 -5.33 16.32 15.21
CA GLN A 402 -4.18 15.43 15.14
C GLN A 402 -4.58 13.98 15.42
N VAL A 403 -4.20 13.05 14.52
CA VAL A 403 -4.35 11.61 14.74
C VAL A 403 -3.34 11.17 15.80
N TRP A 404 -3.78 10.32 16.74
CA TRP A 404 -2.98 9.88 17.87
C TRP A 404 -1.70 9.17 17.41
N GLY A 405 -0.54 9.63 17.89
CA GLY A 405 0.75 9.01 17.58
C GLY A 405 1.30 9.26 16.17
N LEU A 406 0.57 9.97 15.30
CA LEU A 406 0.97 10.23 13.90
C LEU A 406 1.31 11.70 13.64
N SER A 407 2.18 12.28 14.47
CA SER A 407 2.66 13.67 14.33
C SER A 407 3.72 13.86 13.24
N SER A 408 4.26 12.76 12.70
CA SER A 408 5.26 12.71 11.63
C SER A 408 5.28 11.30 11.03
N GLY A 409 6.00 11.11 9.93
CA GLY A 409 6.26 9.78 9.36
C GLY A 409 5.15 9.19 8.49
N VAL A 410 4.01 9.87 8.34
CA VAL A 410 2.93 9.43 7.44
C VAL A 410 3.25 9.83 6.00
N ALA A 411 3.23 8.86 5.09
CA ALA A 411 3.41 9.06 3.66
C ALA A 411 2.08 9.36 2.96
N ASP A 412 1.05 8.57 3.26
CA ASP A 412 -0.29 8.75 2.71
C ASP A 412 -1.39 8.28 3.68
N ILE A 413 -2.62 8.73 3.47
CA ILE A 413 -3.79 8.38 4.29
C ILE A 413 -5.03 8.18 3.43
N SER A 414 -5.79 7.13 3.73
CA SER A 414 -7.06 6.82 3.09
C SER A 414 -8.21 6.83 4.09
N ALA A 415 -9.20 7.68 3.81
CA ALA A 415 -10.43 7.81 4.55
C ALA A 415 -11.52 6.93 3.92
N GLY A 416 -12.13 6.04 4.71
CA GLY A 416 -13.10 5.08 4.22
C GLY A 416 -14.47 5.66 3.83
N MET A 417 -15.12 5.02 2.88
CA MET A 417 -16.38 5.48 2.26
C MET A 417 -17.68 5.02 2.95
N GLY A 418 -17.58 4.52 4.19
CA GLY A 418 -18.72 4.04 4.97
C GLY A 418 -18.90 4.71 6.33
N SER A 419 -20.10 4.61 6.89
CA SER A 419 -20.44 5.26 8.15
C SER A 419 -19.69 4.61 9.31
N ALA A 420 -19.67 3.27 9.32
CA ALA A 420 -18.76 2.43 10.07
C ALA A 420 -17.67 1.89 9.13
N THR A 421 -16.50 2.51 9.16
CA THR A 421 -15.38 2.16 8.28
C THR A 421 -14.04 2.27 9.00
N ALA A 422 -13.00 1.80 8.33
CA ALA A 422 -11.61 2.01 8.74
C ALA A 422 -11.04 3.25 8.03
N THR A 423 -10.06 3.86 8.69
CA THR A 423 -9.10 4.80 8.10
C THR A 423 -7.74 4.13 8.18
N CYS A 424 -6.96 4.21 7.12
CA CYS A 424 -5.64 3.61 7.08
C CYS A 424 -4.60 4.60 6.59
N ALA A 425 -3.37 4.46 7.05
CA ALA A 425 -2.23 5.27 6.64
C ALA A 425 -1.05 4.36 6.29
N VAL A 426 -0.30 4.75 5.27
CA VAL A 426 1.02 4.19 4.96
C VAL A 426 2.07 5.15 5.53
N MET A 427 3.08 4.58 6.15
CA MET A 427 4.19 5.28 6.77
C MET A 427 5.37 5.37 5.77
N LEU A 428 6.29 6.31 5.99
CA LEU A 428 7.47 6.50 5.13
C LEU A 428 8.44 5.31 5.14
N ASP A 429 8.36 4.44 6.15
CA ASP A 429 9.15 3.20 6.24
C ASP A 429 8.49 2.01 5.52
N GLY A 430 7.33 2.21 4.88
CA GLY A 430 6.56 1.17 4.19
C GLY A 430 5.59 0.41 5.10
N SER A 431 5.62 0.60 6.42
CA SER A 431 4.61 0.02 7.31
C SER A 431 3.24 0.68 7.12
N ALA A 432 2.17 0.01 7.53
CA ALA A 432 0.82 0.55 7.48
C ALA A 432 0.11 0.47 8.84
N LYS A 433 -0.74 1.46 9.11
CA LYS A 433 -1.57 1.53 10.32
C LYS A 433 -3.02 1.78 9.96
N CYS A 434 -3.94 1.02 10.55
CA CYS A 434 -5.38 1.19 10.38
C CYS A 434 -6.08 1.40 11.73
N TRP A 435 -7.18 2.14 11.71
CA TRP A 435 -8.05 2.37 12.88
C TRP A 435 -9.49 2.57 12.44
N GLY A 436 -10.40 2.70 13.40
CA GLY A 436 -11.83 2.85 13.17
C GLY A 436 -12.59 1.55 13.43
N TYR A 437 -13.54 1.22 12.57
CA TYR A 437 -14.36 0.03 12.74
C TYR A 437 -13.58 -1.25 12.41
N ALA A 438 -13.48 -2.22 13.34
CA ALA A 438 -12.70 -3.44 13.10
C ALA A 438 -13.47 -4.59 12.42
N ASN A 439 -14.81 -4.56 12.47
CA ASN A 439 -15.62 -5.70 12.03
C ASN A 439 -15.37 -6.05 10.56
N GLY A 440 -15.23 -7.35 10.33
CA GLY A 440 -15.04 -7.95 9.02
C GLY A 440 -13.61 -7.86 8.53
N GLY A 441 -12.63 -7.69 9.43
CA GLY A 441 -11.21 -7.82 9.12
C GLY A 441 -10.56 -6.60 8.46
N ARG A 442 -11.30 -5.51 8.25
CA ARG A 442 -10.87 -4.33 7.47
C ARG A 442 -9.63 -3.59 8.00
N LEU A 443 -9.19 -3.87 9.23
CA LEU A 443 -7.94 -3.33 9.76
C LEU A 443 -6.70 -4.12 9.33
N GLY A 444 -6.85 -5.37 8.90
CA GLY A 444 -5.72 -6.17 8.41
C GLY A 444 -4.74 -6.59 9.50
N ASP A 445 -5.16 -6.59 10.76
CA ASP A 445 -4.32 -6.87 11.93
C ASP A 445 -4.36 -8.35 12.37
N GLY A 446 -5.00 -9.21 11.57
CA GLY A 446 -5.20 -10.63 11.86
C GLY A 446 -6.23 -10.91 12.96
N VAL A 447 -6.85 -9.89 13.55
CA VAL A 447 -7.73 -10.05 14.71
C VAL A 447 -9.20 -10.00 14.31
N ARG A 448 -9.95 -10.98 14.79
CA ARG A 448 -11.42 -10.95 14.71
C ARG A 448 -12.00 -10.09 15.82
N SER A 449 -12.26 -8.82 15.52
CA SER A 449 -12.87 -7.88 16.45
C SER A 449 -14.06 -7.14 15.85
N ASN A 450 -15.04 -6.78 16.68
CA ASN A 450 -16.14 -5.89 16.34
C ASN A 450 -16.01 -4.51 16.99
N GLU A 451 -14.94 -4.28 17.75
CA GLU A 451 -14.75 -3.05 18.51
C GLU A 451 -14.27 -1.89 17.63
N ALA A 452 -14.53 -0.67 18.10
CA ALA A 452 -13.96 0.52 17.51
C ALA A 452 -12.53 0.72 18.03
N VAL A 453 -11.56 0.73 17.11
CA VAL A 453 -10.15 0.98 17.39
C VAL A 453 -9.91 2.47 17.26
N SER A 454 -9.80 3.18 18.38
CA SER A 454 -9.74 4.66 18.39
C SER A 454 -8.34 5.24 18.24
N ARG A 455 -7.32 4.38 18.16
CA ARG A 455 -5.92 4.76 17.94
C ARG A 455 -5.35 3.90 16.82
N PRO A 456 -4.47 4.43 15.96
CA PRO A 456 -3.80 3.65 14.91
C PRO A 456 -3.19 2.36 15.45
N LYS A 457 -3.50 1.23 14.80
CA LYS A 457 -2.94 -0.08 15.06
C LYS A 457 -2.21 -0.57 13.81
N ASP A 458 -1.14 -1.32 13.99
CA ASP A 458 -0.37 -1.89 12.88
C ASP A 458 -1.19 -2.90 12.07
N VAL A 459 -1.06 -2.80 10.75
CA VAL A 459 -1.48 -3.82 9.79
C VAL A 459 -0.42 -4.93 9.80
N LEU A 460 -0.82 -6.19 9.61
CA LEU A 460 0.11 -7.31 9.43
C LEU A 460 0.77 -7.20 8.05
N THR A 461 1.84 -6.41 7.97
CA THR A 461 2.58 -6.19 6.72
C THR A 461 3.48 -7.37 6.37
N GLY A 462 3.94 -8.14 7.36
CA GLY A 462 5.05 -9.08 7.15
C GLY A 462 6.26 -8.31 6.62
N ASP A 463 6.89 -8.86 5.57
CA ASP A 463 8.02 -8.25 4.87
C ASP A 463 7.58 -7.25 3.76
N ASP A 464 6.29 -7.01 3.59
CA ASP A 464 5.82 -6.04 2.60
C ASP A 464 6.14 -4.60 3.02
N HIS A 465 6.64 -3.84 2.06
CA HIS A 465 6.67 -2.38 2.12
C HIS A 465 5.54 -1.81 1.26
N TYR A 466 4.53 -1.22 1.89
CA TYR A 466 3.42 -0.58 1.19
C TYR A 466 3.78 0.82 0.73
N VAL A 467 3.34 1.17 -0.48
CA VAL A 467 3.46 2.53 -1.07
C VAL A 467 2.10 3.21 -1.26
N GLN A 468 1.02 2.44 -1.24
CA GLN A 468 -0.35 2.93 -1.32
C GLN A 468 -1.28 2.09 -0.44
N ILE A 469 -2.30 2.72 0.15
CA ILE A 469 -3.42 2.03 0.79
C ILE A 469 -4.73 2.73 0.46
N HIS A 470 -5.80 1.96 0.29
CA HIS A 470 -7.13 2.45 0.01
C HIS A 470 -8.16 1.76 0.90
N SER A 471 -8.71 2.50 1.85
CA SER A 471 -9.83 2.07 2.69
C SER A 471 -11.14 2.23 1.91
N ALA A 472 -11.72 1.12 1.46
CA ALA A 472 -13.00 1.12 0.78
C ALA A 472 -14.16 1.12 1.81
N LEU A 473 -15.37 0.74 1.39
CA LEU A 473 -16.52 0.74 2.32
C LEU A 473 -16.50 -0.44 3.31
N THR A 474 -16.05 -1.62 2.87
CA THR A 474 -16.06 -2.87 3.69
C THR A 474 -14.77 -3.69 3.60
N HIS A 475 -13.81 -3.24 2.80
CA HIS A 475 -12.51 -3.88 2.60
C HIS A 475 -11.45 -2.79 2.45
N THR A 476 -10.19 -3.19 2.52
CA THR A 476 -9.04 -2.32 2.33
C THR A 476 -8.10 -3.02 1.35
N CYS A 477 -7.46 -2.24 0.48
CA CYS A 477 -6.44 -2.76 -0.43
C CYS A 477 -5.19 -1.89 -0.36
N ALA A 478 -4.04 -2.45 -0.72
CA ALA A 478 -2.75 -1.79 -0.73
C ALA A 478 -1.93 -2.23 -1.94
N VAL A 479 -0.92 -1.42 -2.25
CA VAL A 479 0.10 -1.71 -3.27
C VAL A 479 1.45 -1.75 -2.57
N THR A 480 2.24 -2.79 -2.82
CA THR A 480 3.62 -2.91 -2.31
C THR A 480 4.60 -2.16 -3.22
N GLU A 481 5.80 -1.87 -2.74
CA GLU A 481 6.90 -1.30 -3.54
C GLU A 481 7.30 -2.22 -4.70
N ALA A 482 7.12 -3.54 -4.53
CA ALA A 482 7.32 -4.54 -5.59
C ALA A 482 6.23 -4.53 -6.67
N GLY A 483 5.15 -3.76 -6.48
CA GLY A 483 4.03 -3.68 -7.41
C GLY A 483 2.90 -4.68 -7.14
N ASP A 484 2.93 -5.42 -6.03
CA ASP A 484 1.89 -6.39 -5.71
C ASP A 484 0.64 -5.71 -5.15
N ALA A 485 -0.52 -6.10 -5.67
CA ALA A 485 -1.81 -5.75 -5.07
C ALA A 485 -2.15 -6.71 -3.92
N LYS A 486 -2.51 -6.17 -2.75
CA LYS A 486 -3.07 -6.94 -1.64
C LYS A 486 -4.39 -6.36 -1.16
N CYS A 487 -5.34 -7.20 -0.77
CA CYS A 487 -6.64 -6.79 -0.27
C CYS A 487 -7.07 -7.64 0.94
N TRP A 488 -7.79 -7.04 1.87
CA TRP A 488 -8.34 -7.70 3.05
C TRP A 488 -9.67 -7.08 3.48
N GLY A 489 -10.37 -7.76 4.38
CA GLY A 489 -11.67 -7.37 4.89
C GLY A 489 -12.79 -8.26 4.37
N ASN A 490 -13.97 -7.68 4.10
CA ASN A 490 -15.10 -8.44 3.59
C ASN A 490 -14.85 -8.90 2.14
N ASN A 491 -15.14 -10.16 1.84
CA ASN A 491 -15.03 -10.72 0.48
C ASN A 491 -16.37 -11.15 -0.14
N SER A 492 -17.50 -10.69 0.41
CA SER A 492 -18.79 -10.92 -0.24
C SER A 492 -18.76 -10.24 -1.61
N SER A 493 -19.02 -11.01 -2.68
CA SER A 493 -18.88 -10.62 -4.10
C SER A 493 -17.47 -10.74 -4.70
N GLY A 494 -16.47 -11.27 -3.99
CA GLY A 494 -15.14 -11.50 -4.57
C GLY A 494 -14.31 -10.23 -4.79
N LYS A 495 -14.61 -9.16 -4.05
CA LYS A 495 -13.94 -7.86 -4.16
C LYS A 495 -12.50 -7.81 -3.64
N LEU A 496 -12.03 -8.88 -3.02
CA LEU A 496 -10.61 -9.03 -2.69
C LEU A 496 -9.79 -9.58 -3.87
N GLY A 497 -10.43 -10.15 -4.90
CA GLY A 497 -9.72 -10.55 -6.13
C GLY A 497 -8.83 -11.79 -5.97
N ASN A 498 -9.06 -12.58 -4.91
CA ASN A 498 -8.33 -13.80 -4.59
C ASN A 498 -9.04 -15.08 -5.08
N GLY A 499 -10.02 -14.95 -5.99
CA GLY A 499 -10.82 -16.07 -6.51
C GLY A 499 -11.93 -16.55 -5.57
N ALA A 500 -11.81 -16.30 -4.26
CA ALA A 500 -12.87 -16.58 -3.29
C ALA A 500 -14.03 -15.56 -3.41
N GLY A 501 -15.23 -15.96 -2.99
CA GLY A 501 -16.46 -15.16 -3.16
C GLY A 501 -17.27 -14.91 -1.88
N SER A 502 -16.75 -15.31 -0.72
CA SER A 502 -17.43 -15.23 0.57
C SER A 502 -16.43 -15.11 1.72
N GLY A 503 -16.93 -14.76 2.90
CA GLY A 503 -16.12 -14.68 4.12
C GLY A 503 -15.47 -13.33 4.36
N TYR A 504 -14.60 -13.32 5.36
CA TYR A 504 -13.79 -12.19 5.78
C TYR A 504 -12.33 -12.63 5.85
N VAL A 505 -11.46 -11.80 5.30
CA VAL A 505 -10.01 -11.96 5.35
C VAL A 505 -9.48 -10.93 6.34
N TYR A 506 -8.76 -11.37 7.36
CA TYR A 506 -8.35 -10.52 8.49
C TYR A 506 -6.91 -10.00 8.38
N ALA A 507 -6.14 -10.47 7.39
CA ALA A 507 -4.78 -10.04 7.10
C ALA A 507 -4.64 -9.77 5.59
N PRO A 508 -3.71 -8.92 5.13
CA PRO A 508 -3.50 -8.67 3.71
C PRO A 508 -3.27 -9.96 2.91
N GLU A 509 -4.11 -10.21 1.89
CA GLU A 509 -3.94 -11.32 0.96
C GLU A 509 -3.68 -10.81 -0.46
N PRO A 510 -2.84 -11.49 -1.27
CA PRO A 510 -2.59 -11.10 -2.64
C PRO A 510 -3.85 -11.14 -3.53
N VAL A 511 -3.93 -10.17 -4.44
CA VAL A 511 -4.88 -10.17 -5.55
C VAL A 511 -4.27 -11.01 -6.66
N LEU A 512 -5.00 -12.00 -7.16
CA LEU A 512 -4.53 -12.86 -8.25
C LEU A 512 -4.76 -12.18 -9.60
N ALA A 513 -3.90 -12.41 -10.59
CA ALA A 513 -3.88 -11.68 -11.86
C ALA A 513 -5.19 -11.80 -12.69
N GLY A 514 -5.93 -12.90 -12.52
CA GLY A 514 -7.14 -13.17 -13.32
C GLY A 514 -6.84 -13.32 -14.82
N GLU A 515 -7.91 -13.42 -15.63
CA GLU A 515 -7.82 -13.42 -17.10
C GLU A 515 -7.92 -12.00 -17.69
#